data_AF-A0AAV6LW97-F1
#
_entry.id   AF-A0AAV6LW97-F1
#
_cell.length_a   1.000
_cell.length_b   1.000
_cell.length_c   1.000
_cell.angle_alpha   90.00
_cell.angle_beta   90.00
_cell.angle_gamma   90.00
#
_symmetry.space_group_name_H-M   'P 1'
#
loop_
_entity.id
_entity.type
_entity.pdbx_description
1 polymer ?
#
loop_
_entity_poly.entity_id
_entity_poly.type
_entity_poly.pdbx_seq_one_letter_code
_entity_poly.pdbx_strand_id
1 'polypeptide(L)'
;MLFLLLNILFVQSSFAGDQRLQSFNSSSMADRFSGDERLQSFNSSSMADRFAGDQRLQSFNSSSMADRYVKNEHAVDNPEEIASMVDLSIRNSTERRNLGFFSCGTGNPIDDCWRCDPRWQLRRKRLANCGIGFGRNAVGGRDGRYYVVSDPRDDDPVNPRPGTLRHAVIQDRPLWIVFKRDMVITLKQELIMNSFKTIDGRGVNVHIAYGACITIQFITNVIIHGLHIHDCKPTGNAMVRSSPSHYGWRTMADGDGISIFGSSHIWIDHNSLSSCSDGLIDAIMGSTAITISNNYFTHHNEVMLLGHSDSYVRDKQMQVTIAYNHFGEGLIQRMPRCRHGYFHVVNNDYTHWVMYAIGGSANPTINSQGNRYLAPVNPFAKEVTKRVVTSNGVWRHWNWRSEGDLMLNGAYFTPSGAGAGASYARASSLGAKSSSLVGSLTSNAVHRLLYPLKTHQMDIISPQTVLEMANKLNLMLIMAMAVAAFALHVAARTAPIEAAKGLNDQKNFLGGGFSGIGDSGLPFGGLGGGGGLGGIGGGLGGFGGVGIGGIGAGVGGVGGGFVKIP
;
A
#
# COMPACT_ATOMS: atom_id res chain seq x y z
N MET A 1 -22.55 -14.02 -51.77
CA MET A 1 -21.98 -15.24 -52.36
C MET A 1 -20.55 -15.00 -52.85
N LEU A 2 -19.67 -14.50 -51.96
CA LEU A 2 -18.20 -14.47 -52.11
C LEU A 2 -17.57 -14.18 -50.73
N PHE A 3 -17.96 -14.97 -49.73
CA PHE A 3 -17.36 -14.99 -48.38
C PHE A 3 -17.55 -16.37 -47.73
N LEU A 4 -17.50 -17.41 -48.55
CA LEU A 4 -17.74 -18.79 -48.13
C LEU A 4 -16.94 -19.75 -49.03
N LEU A 5 -15.63 -19.52 -49.17
CA LEU A 5 -14.73 -20.39 -49.94
C LEU A 5 -13.23 -20.24 -49.57
N LEU A 6 -12.91 -19.88 -48.32
CA LEU A 6 -11.52 -19.72 -47.87
C LEU A 6 -11.24 -20.24 -46.44
N ASN A 7 -12.01 -21.24 -45.99
CA ASN A 7 -11.77 -21.96 -44.73
C ASN A 7 -11.52 -23.46 -44.90
N ILE A 8 -11.10 -23.89 -46.10
CA ILE A 8 -10.72 -25.28 -46.37
C ILE A 8 -9.42 -25.25 -47.17
N LEU A 9 -8.29 -25.07 -46.48
CA LEU A 9 -6.92 -25.40 -46.93
C LEU A 9 -5.92 -24.90 -45.87
N PHE A 10 -5.92 -25.51 -44.68
CA PHE A 10 -4.76 -25.62 -43.78
C PHE A 10 -5.04 -26.74 -42.76
N VAL A 11 -5.35 -27.92 -43.29
CA VAL A 11 -5.29 -29.21 -42.61
C VAL A 11 -4.45 -30.09 -43.54
N GLN A 12 -3.46 -30.78 -42.97
CA GLN A 12 -2.49 -31.72 -43.59
C GLN A 12 -1.10 -31.17 -43.94
N SER A 13 -0.28 -30.99 -42.89
CA SER A 13 1.12 -31.46 -42.79
C SER A 13 1.53 -31.20 -41.32
N SER A 14 1.75 -32.14 -40.41
CA SER A 14 2.43 -33.42 -40.57
C SER A 14 1.99 -34.37 -39.45
N PHE A 15 1.54 -35.57 -39.81
CA PHE A 15 1.51 -36.75 -38.96
C PHE A 15 2.44 -37.79 -39.59
N ALA A 16 3.59 -37.99 -38.96
CA ALA A 16 4.46 -39.17 -38.98
C ALA A 16 5.49 -38.84 -37.87
N GLY A 17 5.48 -39.43 -36.69
CA GLY A 17 5.33 -40.84 -36.37
C GLY A 17 6.68 -41.29 -35.85
N ASP A 18 6.91 -41.23 -34.54
CA ASP A 18 7.78 -42.20 -33.88
C ASP A 18 7.33 -42.43 -32.43
N GLN A 19 7.19 -43.71 -32.11
CA GLN A 19 6.64 -44.26 -30.90
C GLN A 19 7.78 -44.48 -29.89
N ARG A 20 7.60 -44.03 -28.64
CA ARG A 20 8.11 -44.70 -27.43
C ARG A 20 7.40 -44.13 -26.20
N LEU A 21 6.21 -44.66 -25.96
CA LEU A 21 5.53 -44.63 -24.67
C LEU A 21 5.93 -45.89 -23.91
N GLN A 22 6.63 -45.74 -22.79
CA GLN A 22 6.56 -46.70 -21.69
C GLN A 22 6.31 -45.93 -20.38
N SER A 23 5.10 -46.16 -19.87
CA SER A 23 4.67 -46.16 -18.47
C SER A 23 5.68 -45.65 -17.43
N PHE A 24 5.33 -44.57 -16.73
CA PHE A 24 5.80 -44.38 -15.35
C PHE A 24 4.61 -44.27 -14.40
N ASN A 25 4.51 -45.32 -13.60
CA ASN A 25 3.50 -45.61 -12.61
C ASN A 25 3.86 -44.90 -11.30
N SER A 26 2.85 -44.46 -10.58
CA SER A 26 2.92 -43.85 -9.26
C SER A 26 3.27 -44.87 -8.18
N SER A 27 4.54 -44.95 -7.76
CA SER A 27 4.97 -45.51 -6.45
C SER A 27 6.50 -45.65 -6.41
N SER A 28 7.21 -44.76 -5.70
CA SER A 28 8.49 -45.07 -5.02
C SER A 28 9.10 -43.81 -4.38
N MET A 29 8.66 -43.49 -3.17
CA MET A 29 9.50 -42.78 -2.19
C MET A 29 9.03 -43.08 -0.77
N ALA A 30 8.80 -44.37 -0.51
CA ALA A 30 8.76 -44.94 0.81
C ALA A 30 9.67 -46.16 0.71
N ASP A 31 10.93 -45.99 1.10
CA ASP A 31 11.91 -47.02 1.48
C ASP A 31 13.32 -46.46 1.30
N ARG A 32 13.80 -45.82 2.37
CA ARG A 32 15.22 -45.78 2.75
C ARG A 32 15.29 -45.11 4.12
N PHE A 33 15.21 -45.94 5.15
CA PHE A 33 15.97 -45.89 6.41
C PHE A 33 15.30 -46.88 7.37
N SER A 34 15.68 -48.15 7.21
CA SER A 34 15.49 -49.20 8.21
C SER A 34 16.89 -49.63 8.66
N GLY A 35 17.04 -49.80 9.98
CA GLY A 35 18.21 -50.39 10.62
C GLY A 35 18.85 -49.45 11.65
N ASP A 36 18.35 -49.48 12.88
CA ASP A 36 19.01 -50.31 13.90
C ASP A 36 18.10 -50.44 15.15
N GLU A 37 17.77 -51.68 15.50
CA GLU A 37 17.04 -52.05 16.70
C GLU A 37 18.05 -52.22 17.85
N ARG A 38 17.78 -51.64 19.02
CA ARG A 38 18.05 -52.31 20.30
C ARG A 38 17.41 -51.61 21.50
N LEU A 39 16.80 -52.48 22.31
CA LEU A 39 16.49 -52.37 23.74
C LEU A 39 15.15 -51.75 24.14
N GLN A 40 14.17 -52.67 24.19
CA GLN A 40 13.10 -52.68 25.19
C GLN A 40 13.70 -52.74 26.61
N SER A 41 13.08 -52.02 27.57
CA SER A 41 12.53 -52.57 28.84
C SER A 41 12.61 -51.61 30.05
N PHE A 42 11.61 -51.78 30.93
CA PHE A 42 11.51 -51.38 32.35
C PHE A 42 11.08 -49.95 32.74
N ASN A 43 9.75 -49.84 32.80
CA ASN A 43 8.90 -49.47 33.94
C ASN A 43 9.48 -48.72 35.16
N SER A 44 8.76 -47.67 35.52
CA SER A 44 8.88 -46.78 36.67
C SER A 44 8.59 -47.45 38.03
N SER A 45 9.44 -47.21 39.03
CA SER A 45 9.02 -46.93 40.43
C SER A 45 10.23 -46.61 41.33
N SER A 46 9.97 -45.79 42.35
CA SER A 46 10.81 -45.44 43.51
C SER A 46 11.99 -44.47 43.30
N MET A 47 11.70 -43.17 43.35
CA MET A 47 12.40 -42.23 44.24
C MET A 47 11.62 -40.91 44.30
N ALA A 48 10.38 -41.01 44.78
CA ALA A 48 9.73 -39.90 45.45
C ALA A 48 10.15 -40.00 46.93
N ASP A 49 11.17 -39.24 47.32
CA ASP A 49 11.21 -38.63 48.65
C ASP A 49 12.38 -37.66 48.78
N ARG A 50 12.06 -36.49 49.32
CA ARG A 50 12.94 -35.37 49.71
C ARG A 50 13.31 -34.42 48.57
N PHE A 51 12.44 -33.45 48.32
CA PHE A 51 12.69 -32.03 48.66
C PHE A 51 11.39 -31.26 48.38
N ALA A 52 10.60 -31.07 49.44
CA ALA A 52 9.47 -30.15 49.45
C ALA A 52 10.02 -28.73 49.56
N GLY A 53 9.63 -27.83 48.65
CA GLY A 53 10.03 -26.43 48.72
C GLY A 53 9.80 -25.64 47.43
N ASP A 54 8.57 -25.15 47.30
CA ASP A 54 8.15 -23.96 46.56
C ASP A 54 7.72 -24.07 45.08
N GLN A 55 6.47 -23.64 44.87
CA GLN A 55 5.69 -23.71 43.64
C GLN A 55 5.82 -22.41 42.84
N ARG A 56 6.40 -22.48 41.63
CA ARG A 56 5.92 -21.83 40.38
C ARG A 56 7.05 -21.82 39.35
N LEU A 57 7.11 -22.86 38.53
CA LEU A 57 7.78 -22.80 37.24
C LEU A 57 6.86 -23.47 36.22
N GLN A 58 6.37 -22.64 35.30
CA GLN A 58 5.49 -23.00 34.21
C GLN A 58 6.23 -23.97 33.27
N SER A 59 5.50 -25.00 32.84
CA SER A 59 5.94 -26.04 31.93
C SER A 59 6.32 -25.47 30.57
N PHE A 60 7.61 -25.50 30.24
CA PHE A 60 8.07 -25.41 28.85
C PHE A 60 7.86 -26.76 28.19
N ASN A 61 6.83 -26.86 27.34
CA ASN A 61 6.64 -28.00 26.47
C ASN A 61 7.20 -27.66 25.08
N SER A 62 8.35 -28.25 24.75
CA SER A 62 9.02 -28.19 23.46
C SER A 62 8.21 -28.95 22.42
N SER A 63 7.49 -28.20 21.59
CA SER A 63 6.92 -28.66 20.32
C SER A 63 7.41 -27.72 19.21
N SER A 64 7.85 -28.33 18.10
CA SER A 64 8.51 -27.74 16.93
C SER A 64 8.14 -26.30 16.57
N MET A 65 9.15 -25.43 16.42
CA MET A 65 9.05 -24.03 15.97
C MET A 65 8.72 -23.86 14.47
N ALA A 66 7.81 -24.67 13.92
CA ALA A 66 7.26 -24.47 12.58
C ALA A 66 5.73 -24.53 12.69
N ASP A 67 5.05 -23.48 12.22
CA ASP A 67 3.59 -23.32 12.14
C ASP A 67 2.77 -23.09 13.43
N ARG A 68 3.31 -22.35 14.41
CA ARG A 68 2.39 -21.50 15.19
C ARG A 68 2.00 -20.31 14.33
N TYR A 69 0.76 -20.29 13.84
CA TYR A 69 0.11 -19.10 13.30
C TYR A 69 0.10 -18.01 14.38
N VAL A 70 1.15 -17.18 14.41
CA VAL A 70 1.20 -16.04 15.31
C VAL A 70 0.22 -15.01 14.75
N LYS A 71 -0.87 -14.82 15.48
CA LYS A 71 -1.84 -13.78 15.20
C LYS A 71 -1.14 -12.43 15.32
N ASN A 72 -1.23 -11.60 14.29
CA ASN A 72 -0.79 -10.22 14.27
C ASN A 72 -1.62 -9.48 15.32
N GLU A 73 -0.95 -8.96 16.34
CA GLU A 73 -1.56 -8.29 17.48
C GLU A 73 -2.37 -7.03 17.10
N HIS A 74 -2.17 -6.49 15.90
CA HIS A 74 -2.90 -5.34 15.40
C HIS A 74 -4.12 -5.68 14.56
N ALA A 75 -4.25 -6.94 14.12
CA ALA A 75 -5.45 -7.41 13.44
C ALA A 75 -6.55 -7.61 14.48
N VAL A 76 -7.72 -7.01 14.25
CA VAL A 76 -8.85 -7.18 15.16
C VAL A 76 -9.46 -8.57 15.04
N ASP A 77 -10.03 -9.06 16.12
CA ASP A 77 -10.63 -10.39 16.18
C ASP A 77 -11.93 -10.49 15.36
N ASN A 78 -12.70 -9.41 15.37
CA ASN A 78 -13.99 -9.31 14.70
C ASN A 78 -14.00 -8.12 13.71
N PRO A 79 -13.62 -8.33 12.45
CA PRO A 79 -13.55 -7.27 11.44
C PRO A 79 -14.91 -6.58 11.19
N GLU A 80 -16.01 -7.30 11.35
CA GLU A 80 -17.38 -6.85 11.16
C GLU A 80 -17.79 -5.78 12.18
N GLU A 81 -17.22 -5.81 13.39
CA GLU A 81 -17.42 -4.75 14.38
C GLU A 81 -16.82 -3.43 13.92
N ILE A 82 -15.66 -3.48 13.24
CA ILE A 82 -15.02 -2.27 12.69
C ILE A 82 -15.83 -1.70 11.54
N ALA A 83 -16.33 -2.56 10.65
CA ALA A 83 -17.25 -2.13 9.59
C ALA A 83 -18.51 -1.47 10.18
N SER A 84 -19.05 -2.05 11.26
CA SER A 84 -20.20 -1.49 11.99
C SER A 84 -19.90 -0.12 12.63
N MET A 85 -18.69 0.07 13.17
CA MET A 85 -18.28 1.37 13.70
C MET A 85 -18.11 2.43 12.61
N VAL A 86 -17.63 2.04 11.43
CA VAL A 86 -17.59 2.94 10.26
C VAL A 86 -19.01 3.38 9.92
N ASP A 87 -19.95 2.45 9.80
CA ASP A 87 -21.36 2.72 9.54
C ASP A 87 -21.99 3.66 10.59
N LEU A 88 -21.70 3.45 11.88
CA LEU A 88 -22.17 4.34 12.95
C LEU A 88 -21.58 5.75 12.84
N SER A 89 -20.30 5.88 12.50
CA SER A 89 -19.64 7.18 12.28
C SER A 89 -20.31 7.95 11.13
N ILE A 90 -20.63 7.22 10.05
CA ILE A 90 -21.33 7.72 8.88
C ILE A 90 -22.72 8.26 9.25
N ARG A 91 -23.53 7.45 9.94
CA ARG A 91 -24.87 7.86 10.40
C ARG A 91 -24.82 9.09 11.28
N ASN A 92 -23.95 9.08 12.29
CA ASN A 92 -23.80 10.19 13.25
C ASN A 92 -23.44 11.51 12.54
N SER A 93 -22.60 11.46 11.50
CA SER A 93 -22.30 12.65 10.67
C SER A 93 -23.55 13.18 9.96
N THR A 94 -24.40 12.32 9.39
CA THR A 94 -25.64 12.78 8.72
C THR A 94 -26.73 13.25 9.68
N GLU A 95 -26.96 12.57 10.80
CA GLU A 95 -27.96 13.03 11.77
C GLU A 95 -27.63 14.41 12.34
N ARG A 96 -26.35 14.66 12.66
CA ARG A 96 -25.90 15.99 13.08
C ARG A 96 -26.14 17.07 12.03
N ARG A 97 -26.10 16.72 10.74
CA ARG A 97 -26.41 17.65 9.64
C ARG A 97 -27.91 17.92 9.52
N ASN A 98 -28.75 16.90 9.69
CA ASN A 98 -30.21 17.03 9.62
C ASN A 98 -30.78 17.92 10.73
N LEU A 99 -30.09 18.04 11.87
CA LEU A 99 -30.45 18.93 12.97
C LEU A 99 -30.15 20.43 12.69
N GLY A 100 -29.71 20.81 11.49
CA GLY A 100 -29.51 22.20 11.07
C GLY A 100 -28.38 22.95 11.81
N PHE A 101 -27.64 22.27 12.68
CA PHE A 101 -26.70 22.91 13.62
C PHE A 101 -25.28 23.13 13.05
N PHE A 102 -24.97 22.62 11.85
CA PHE A 102 -23.64 22.75 11.26
C PHE A 102 -23.68 23.17 9.78
N SER A 103 -23.11 24.34 9.47
CA SER A 103 -22.94 24.87 8.10
C SER A 103 -21.77 24.25 7.33
N CYS A 104 -21.00 23.36 7.94
CA CYS A 104 -19.72 22.88 7.39
C CYS A 104 -19.71 21.40 6.96
N GLY A 105 -20.73 20.61 7.30
CA GLY A 105 -20.70 19.16 7.07
C GLY A 105 -20.88 18.75 5.61
N THR A 106 -19.83 18.19 4.99
CA THR A 106 -19.87 17.51 3.69
C THR A 106 -20.69 16.21 3.75
N GLY A 107 -20.83 15.63 4.95
CA GLY A 107 -21.44 14.32 5.18
C GLY A 107 -20.43 13.17 5.16
N ASN A 108 -19.15 13.49 4.91
CA ASN A 108 -18.00 12.62 5.05
C ASN A 108 -17.42 12.80 6.46
N PRO A 109 -17.53 11.80 7.35
CA PRO A 109 -17.16 11.94 8.76
C PRO A 109 -15.67 12.22 8.98
N ILE A 110 -14.80 11.79 8.06
CA ILE A 110 -13.36 12.07 8.14
C ILE A 110 -13.12 13.57 7.94
N ASP A 111 -13.62 14.11 6.84
CA ASP A 111 -13.46 15.53 6.51
C ASP A 111 -14.17 16.43 7.52
N ASP A 112 -15.40 16.08 7.88
CA ASP A 112 -16.21 16.86 8.83
C ASP A 112 -15.53 16.96 10.21
N CYS A 113 -14.75 15.96 10.62
CA CYS A 113 -14.06 15.93 11.90
C CYS A 113 -12.98 17.02 12.05
N TRP A 114 -12.26 17.36 10.97
CA TRP A 114 -11.17 18.34 11.01
C TRP A 114 -11.39 19.57 10.13
N ARG A 115 -12.02 19.47 8.96
CA ARG A 115 -12.25 20.62 8.06
C ARG A 115 -13.26 21.61 8.64
N CYS A 116 -14.15 21.15 9.51
CA CYS A 116 -15.09 22.03 10.21
C CYS A 116 -14.55 22.82 11.36
N ASP A 117 -13.26 22.68 11.60
CA ASP A 117 -12.51 23.61 12.39
C ASP A 117 -12.03 24.78 11.51
N PRO A 118 -12.57 26.01 11.65
CA PRO A 118 -12.08 27.17 10.90
C PRO A 118 -10.62 27.55 11.25
N ARG A 119 -10.07 26.94 12.31
CA ARG A 119 -8.70 27.07 12.77
C ARG A 119 -7.90 25.78 12.58
N TRP A 120 -8.28 24.88 11.67
CA TRP A 120 -7.58 23.62 11.40
C TRP A 120 -6.09 23.85 11.14
N GLN A 121 -5.72 24.95 10.49
CA GLN A 121 -4.34 25.34 10.19
C GLN A 121 -3.50 25.59 11.45
N LEU A 122 -4.13 26.03 12.55
CA LEU A 122 -3.50 26.18 13.87
C LEU A 122 -3.51 24.86 14.66
N ARG A 123 -4.32 23.88 14.23
CA ARG A 123 -4.57 22.60 14.91
C ARG A 123 -4.34 21.41 13.98
N ARG A 124 -3.31 21.48 13.12
CA ARG A 124 -3.04 20.48 12.06
C ARG A 124 -3.09 19.03 12.57
N LYS A 125 -2.50 18.79 13.74
CA LYS A 125 -2.40 17.49 14.39
C LYS A 125 -3.73 16.87 14.80
N ARG A 126 -4.80 17.66 14.90
CA ARG A 126 -6.16 17.16 15.17
C ARG A 126 -6.62 16.16 14.11
N LEU A 127 -6.10 16.25 12.88
CA LEU A 127 -6.34 15.29 11.80
C LEU A 127 -6.15 13.84 12.26
N ALA A 128 -5.11 13.54 13.05
CA ALA A 128 -4.81 12.17 13.50
C ALA A 128 -5.90 11.52 14.37
N ASN A 129 -6.89 12.29 14.85
CA ASN A 129 -8.03 11.77 15.59
C ASN A 129 -9.28 11.54 14.71
N CYS A 130 -9.17 11.78 13.40
CA CYS A 130 -10.29 11.73 12.47
C CYS A 130 -10.29 10.48 11.58
N GLY A 131 -9.30 9.60 11.72
CA GLY A 131 -9.26 8.33 11.01
C GLY A 131 -10.45 7.44 11.41
N ILE A 132 -10.95 6.67 10.45
CA ILE A 132 -12.00 5.66 10.65
C ILE A 132 -11.54 4.29 10.14
N GLY A 133 -12.33 3.24 10.35
CA GLY A 133 -12.03 1.92 9.81
C GLY A 133 -10.88 1.21 10.52
N PHE A 134 -10.21 0.32 9.80
CA PHE A 134 -9.13 -0.49 10.37
C PHE A 134 -7.90 0.35 10.73
N GLY A 135 -7.58 1.39 9.96
CA GLY A 135 -6.48 2.32 10.23
C GLY A 135 -6.81 3.48 11.18
N ARG A 136 -7.98 3.48 11.84
CA ARG A 136 -8.42 4.59 12.74
C ARG A 136 -7.45 4.93 13.87
N ASN A 137 -6.63 3.97 14.27
CA ASN A 137 -5.65 4.12 15.36
C ASN A 137 -4.27 4.60 14.87
N ALA A 138 -4.10 4.88 13.58
CA ALA A 138 -2.86 5.45 13.06
C ALA A 138 -2.65 6.86 13.62
N VAL A 139 -1.82 6.99 14.66
CA VAL A 139 -1.55 8.30 15.30
C VAL A 139 -0.52 9.13 14.55
N GLY A 140 0.25 8.49 13.65
CA GLY A 140 1.32 9.15 12.91
C GLY A 140 2.32 9.85 13.83
N GLY A 141 2.68 11.08 13.49
CA GLY A 141 3.56 11.94 14.28
C GLY A 141 2.86 12.91 15.22
N ARG A 142 1.59 12.68 15.58
CA ARG A 142 0.74 13.60 16.38
C ARG A 142 1.46 14.12 17.62
N ASP A 143 2.10 13.22 18.36
CA ASP A 143 2.70 13.51 19.66
C ASP A 143 4.17 13.97 19.53
N GLY A 144 4.65 14.12 18.29
CA GLY A 144 6.00 14.57 17.95
C GLY A 144 6.16 16.08 17.83
N ARG A 145 7.34 16.56 17.43
CA ARG A 145 7.51 17.97 17.03
C ARG A 145 7.16 18.14 15.55
N TYR A 146 6.87 19.39 15.15
CA TYR A 146 6.82 19.71 13.73
C TYR A 146 8.23 19.61 13.13
N TYR A 147 8.32 19.09 11.91
CA TYR A 147 9.50 19.17 11.06
C TYR A 147 9.11 19.89 9.77
N VAL A 148 9.81 20.96 9.41
CA VAL A 148 9.52 21.72 8.20
C VAL A 148 10.52 21.36 7.13
N VAL A 149 10.05 20.70 6.07
CA VAL A 149 10.84 20.45 4.84
C VAL A 149 10.98 21.77 4.09
N SER A 150 12.22 22.18 3.87
CA SER A 150 12.59 23.43 3.21
C SER A 150 13.47 23.21 1.97
N ASP A 151 14.08 22.02 1.85
CA ASP A 151 14.93 21.58 0.75
C ASP A 151 14.30 20.37 0.06
N PRO A 152 13.90 20.47 -1.22
CA PRO A 152 13.29 19.36 -1.95
C PRO A 152 14.28 18.33 -2.49
N ARG A 153 15.59 18.56 -2.34
CA ARG A 153 16.63 17.68 -2.88
C ARG A 153 16.73 16.36 -2.12
N ASP A 154 17.15 15.32 -2.85
CA ASP A 154 17.44 13.99 -2.34
C ASP A 154 18.80 13.49 -2.86
N ASP A 155 19.84 14.31 -2.67
CA ASP A 155 21.14 14.12 -3.33
C ASP A 155 21.88 12.85 -2.87
N ASP A 156 21.74 12.47 -1.59
CA ASP A 156 22.40 11.33 -0.96
C ASP A 156 21.39 10.52 -0.13
N PRO A 157 20.97 9.33 -0.62
CA PRO A 157 20.05 8.43 0.10
C PRO A 157 20.61 7.86 1.41
N VAL A 158 21.92 7.90 1.60
CA VAL A 158 22.61 7.44 2.82
C VAL A 158 22.81 8.60 3.79
N ASN A 159 23.15 9.80 3.35
CA ASN A 159 23.40 10.95 4.25
C ASN A 159 22.49 12.14 3.94
N PRO A 160 21.18 12.02 4.22
CA PRO A 160 20.23 13.09 3.91
C PRO A 160 20.49 14.32 4.77
N ARG A 161 20.47 15.50 4.15
CA ARG A 161 20.68 16.78 4.87
C ARG A 161 19.47 17.15 5.72
N PRO A 162 19.66 17.75 6.91
CA PRO A 162 18.58 18.42 7.63
C PRO A 162 17.86 19.44 6.73
N GLY A 163 16.54 19.52 6.84
CA GLY A 163 15.66 20.31 5.97
C GLY A 163 15.07 19.52 4.80
N THR A 164 15.56 18.30 4.51
CA THR A 164 15.01 17.43 3.46
C THR A 164 13.93 16.49 3.99
N LEU A 165 13.07 15.98 3.09
CA LEU A 165 12.06 14.98 3.43
C LEU A 165 12.70 13.68 3.93
N ARG A 166 13.73 13.17 3.24
CA ARG A 166 14.43 11.93 3.65
C ARG A 166 14.98 12.03 5.06
N HIS A 167 15.64 13.14 5.41
CA HIS A 167 16.13 13.33 6.76
C HIS A 167 14.98 13.33 7.78
N ALA A 168 13.83 13.93 7.45
CA ALA A 168 12.68 14.00 8.36
C ALA A 168 12.10 12.60 8.67
N VAL A 169 11.87 11.79 7.65
CA VAL A 169 11.12 10.53 7.80
C VAL A 169 11.91 9.42 8.48
N ILE A 170 13.24 9.48 8.46
CA ILE A 170 14.09 8.45 9.10
C ILE A 170 14.29 8.69 10.60
N GLN A 171 13.92 9.85 11.16
CA GLN A 171 14.20 10.14 12.58
C GLN A 171 13.50 9.17 13.53
N ASP A 172 14.12 8.82 14.65
CA ASP A 172 13.53 7.88 15.61
C ASP A 172 12.32 8.46 16.35
N ARG A 173 12.36 9.77 16.64
CA ARG A 173 11.26 10.46 17.31
C ARG A 173 10.02 10.58 16.43
N PRO A 174 8.82 10.64 17.02
CA PRO A 174 7.61 11.00 16.28
C PRO A 174 7.76 12.39 15.64
N LEU A 175 7.30 12.54 14.40
CA LEU A 175 7.36 13.82 13.67
C LEU A 175 6.13 14.09 12.82
N TRP A 176 5.59 15.30 12.97
CA TRP A 176 4.61 15.87 12.07
C TRP A 176 5.31 16.70 11.00
N ILE A 177 5.50 16.13 9.83
CA ILE A 177 6.30 16.67 8.74
C ILE A 177 5.40 17.54 7.87
N VAL A 178 5.76 18.81 7.72
CA VAL A 178 5.08 19.80 6.88
C VAL A 178 6.08 20.42 5.90
N PHE A 179 5.57 21.18 4.95
CA PHE A 179 6.36 21.73 3.85
C PHE A 179 6.32 23.25 3.86
N LYS A 180 7.47 23.89 3.64
CA LYS A 180 7.62 25.35 3.73
C LYS A 180 6.91 26.08 2.58
N ARG A 181 6.84 25.45 1.41
CA ARG A 181 6.36 26.00 0.13
C ARG A 181 6.03 24.85 -0.81
N ASP A 182 5.41 25.19 -1.93
CA ASP A 182 5.22 24.26 -3.04
C ASP A 182 6.55 23.67 -3.48
N MET A 183 6.57 22.36 -3.74
CA MET A 183 7.78 21.69 -4.19
C MET A 183 7.50 20.39 -4.94
N VAL A 184 8.40 20.09 -5.87
CA VAL A 184 8.52 18.79 -6.52
C VAL A 184 9.76 18.12 -5.93
N ILE A 185 9.57 16.94 -5.34
CA ILE A 185 10.61 16.13 -4.72
C ILE A 185 10.84 14.91 -5.62
N THR A 186 12.01 14.85 -6.23
CA THR A 186 12.46 13.69 -7.02
C THR A 186 13.42 12.87 -6.18
N LEU A 187 12.93 11.74 -5.67
CA LEU A 187 13.70 10.83 -4.83
C LEU A 187 14.63 9.98 -5.69
N LYS A 188 15.90 9.86 -5.29
CA LYS A 188 16.87 9.01 -6.02
C LYS A 188 16.65 7.52 -5.78
N GLN A 189 16.14 7.18 -4.60
CA GLN A 189 15.90 5.82 -4.13
C GLN A 189 14.64 5.80 -3.26
N GLU A 190 14.06 4.63 -3.00
CA GLU A 190 12.87 4.48 -2.16
C GLU A 190 12.96 5.33 -0.87
N LEU A 191 11.89 6.06 -0.55
CA LEU A 191 11.79 6.81 0.70
C LEU A 191 11.34 5.88 1.81
N ILE A 192 12.31 5.15 2.36
CA ILE A 192 12.14 4.32 3.56
C ILE A 192 12.04 5.25 4.78
N MET A 193 11.12 4.94 5.69
CA MET A 193 10.86 5.75 6.87
C MET A 193 10.80 4.91 8.16
N ASN A 194 10.84 5.60 9.29
CA ASN A 194 10.64 5.02 10.61
C ASN A 194 9.17 5.19 11.07
N SER A 195 8.78 4.51 12.14
CA SER A 195 7.44 4.58 12.74
C SER A 195 7.09 5.99 13.24
N PHE A 196 5.80 6.25 13.50
CA PHE A 196 5.29 7.51 14.08
C PHE A 196 5.57 8.75 13.23
N LYS A 197 5.23 8.68 11.94
CA LYS A 197 5.41 9.77 10.99
C LYS A 197 4.08 10.22 10.42
N THR A 198 3.90 11.52 10.31
CA THR A 198 2.86 12.11 9.47
C THR A 198 3.53 12.96 8.41
N ILE A 199 3.26 12.69 7.14
CA ILE A 199 3.62 13.58 6.03
C ILE A 199 2.35 14.35 5.66
N ASP A 200 2.33 15.66 5.93
CA ASP A 200 1.16 16.53 5.79
C ASP A 200 1.43 17.63 4.77
N GLY A 201 0.92 17.42 3.55
CA GLY A 201 1.00 18.36 2.43
C GLY A 201 0.03 19.54 2.49
N ARG A 202 -0.87 19.64 3.49
CA ARG A 202 -1.90 20.70 3.49
C ARG A 202 -1.29 22.11 3.43
N GLY A 203 -1.89 22.97 2.62
CA GLY A 203 -1.58 24.39 2.53
C GLY A 203 -0.46 24.75 1.55
N VAL A 204 0.14 23.77 0.88
CA VAL A 204 1.09 23.93 -0.22
C VAL A 204 0.92 22.76 -1.20
N ASN A 205 1.42 22.90 -2.42
CA ASN A 205 1.38 21.84 -3.42
C ASN A 205 2.69 21.01 -3.41
N VAL A 206 2.61 19.75 -2.97
CA VAL A 206 3.77 18.87 -2.83
C VAL A 206 3.63 17.67 -3.75
N HIS A 207 4.56 17.57 -4.69
CA HIS A 207 4.68 16.45 -5.61
C HIS A 207 5.85 15.55 -5.20
N ILE A 208 5.64 14.24 -5.10
CA ILE A 208 6.69 13.22 -5.08
C ILE A 208 6.63 12.52 -6.43
N ALA A 209 7.61 12.79 -7.29
CA ALA A 209 7.51 12.40 -8.70
C ALA A 209 8.85 12.25 -9.44
N TYR A 210 8.78 11.57 -10.58
CA TYR A 210 9.85 11.39 -11.57
C TYR A 210 11.06 10.57 -11.10
N GLY A 211 10.95 9.93 -9.95
CA GLY A 211 12.00 9.10 -9.36
C GLY A 211 11.38 7.99 -8.53
N ALA A 212 12.07 7.57 -7.47
CA ALA A 212 11.49 6.65 -6.50
C ALA A 212 10.32 7.30 -5.74
N CYS A 213 9.57 6.48 -5.00
CA CYS A 213 8.46 6.95 -4.17
C CYS A 213 8.50 6.30 -2.77
N ILE A 214 7.35 6.08 -2.14
CA ILE A 214 7.24 5.85 -0.69
C ILE A 214 7.27 4.36 -0.34
N THR A 215 8.10 3.98 0.64
CA THR A 215 8.16 2.60 1.15
C THR A 215 7.99 2.56 2.67
N ILE A 216 6.87 2.00 3.13
CA ILE A 216 6.48 1.81 4.54
C ILE A 216 6.71 0.35 4.91
N GLN A 217 7.92 0.05 5.41
CA GLN A 217 8.35 -1.33 5.61
C GLN A 217 8.65 -1.64 7.09
N PHE A 218 8.00 -2.65 7.64
CA PHE A 218 8.15 -3.17 9.01
C PHE A 218 8.05 -2.09 10.08
N ILE A 219 7.12 -1.16 9.91
CA ILE A 219 6.91 -0.04 10.83
C ILE A 219 5.42 0.12 11.16
N THR A 220 5.13 0.98 12.12
CA THR A 220 3.77 1.26 12.55
C THR A 220 3.48 2.75 12.67
N ASN A 221 2.20 3.11 12.67
CA ASN A 221 1.72 4.46 12.94
C ASN A 221 2.24 5.48 11.92
N VAL A 222 1.77 5.37 10.69
CA VAL A 222 2.11 6.31 9.60
C VAL A 222 0.84 6.93 9.01
N ILE A 223 0.88 8.24 8.79
CA ILE A 223 -0.15 8.98 8.07
C ILE A 223 0.49 9.66 6.86
N ILE A 224 -0.03 9.39 5.66
CA ILE A 224 0.37 10.06 4.41
C ILE A 224 -0.82 10.87 3.93
N HIS A 225 -0.70 12.21 3.97
CA HIS A 225 -1.83 13.09 3.77
C HIS A 225 -1.55 14.28 2.85
N GLY A 226 -2.41 14.47 1.84
CA GLY A 226 -2.43 15.69 1.04
C GLY A 226 -1.27 15.83 0.04
N LEU A 227 -0.78 14.71 -0.52
CA LEU A 227 0.34 14.71 -1.48
C LEU A 227 -0.13 14.41 -2.91
N HIS A 228 0.62 14.88 -3.90
CA HIS A 228 0.56 14.41 -5.28
C HIS A 228 1.69 13.39 -5.51
N ILE A 229 1.36 12.15 -5.80
CA ILE A 229 2.34 11.05 -5.97
C ILE A 229 2.15 10.48 -7.37
N HIS A 230 3.11 10.71 -8.26
CA HIS A 230 2.95 10.29 -9.66
C HIS A 230 4.27 10.10 -10.38
N ASP A 231 4.25 9.43 -11.52
CA ASP A 231 5.45 9.19 -12.33
C ASP A 231 6.58 8.48 -11.56
N CYS A 232 6.22 7.65 -10.59
CA CYS A 232 7.17 6.82 -9.84
C CYS A 232 7.87 5.84 -10.79
N LYS A 233 9.19 5.67 -10.62
CA LYS A 233 10.05 4.87 -11.48
C LYS A 233 10.75 3.77 -10.68
N PRO A 234 11.10 2.63 -11.33
CA PRO A 234 11.94 1.63 -10.71
C PRO A 234 13.29 2.22 -10.32
N THR A 235 13.69 2.04 -9.07
CA THR A 235 14.99 2.47 -8.53
C THR A 235 15.51 1.41 -7.58
N GLY A 236 16.82 1.29 -7.45
CA GLY A 236 17.42 0.36 -6.49
C GLY A 236 18.90 0.21 -6.73
N ASN A 237 19.43 -0.93 -6.32
CA ASN A 237 20.86 -1.29 -6.37
C ASN A 237 21.73 -0.21 -5.72
N ALA A 238 21.31 0.23 -4.54
CA ALA A 238 21.96 1.29 -3.79
C ALA A 238 21.82 1.08 -2.29
N MET A 239 22.73 1.70 -1.54
CA MET A 239 22.58 1.84 -0.10
C MET A 239 21.52 2.91 0.21
N VAL A 240 20.58 2.60 1.09
CA VAL A 240 19.50 3.51 1.49
C VAL A 240 19.37 3.52 3.01
N ARG A 241 19.31 4.72 3.58
CA ARG A 241 19.11 4.91 5.02
C ARG A 241 17.64 4.75 5.41
N SER A 242 17.38 3.99 6.48
CA SER A 242 16.04 3.77 7.04
C SER A 242 15.88 4.36 8.45
N SER A 243 16.98 4.56 9.18
CA SER A 243 16.99 5.23 10.49
C SER A 243 18.29 6.02 10.69
N PRO A 244 18.45 6.83 11.76
CA PRO A 244 19.69 7.55 12.02
C PRO A 244 20.88 6.59 12.22
N SER A 245 20.63 5.38 12.71
CA SER A 245 21.64 4.36 12.98
C SER A 245 21.75 3.26 11.91
N HIS A 246 20.79 3.14 10.98
CA HIS A 246 20.73 2.03 10.04
C HIS A 246 20.54 2.48 8.58
N TYR A 247 21.36 1.90 7.71
CA TYR A 247 21.21 1.93 6.25
C TYR A 247 21.62 0.57 5.68
N GLY A 248 21.01 0.16 4.58
CA GLY A 248 21.21 -1.17 4.00
C GLY A 248 21.13 -1.16 2.49
N TRP A 249 21.61 -2.24 1.87
CA TRP A 249 21.52 -2.42 0.42
C TRP A 249 20.06 -2.69 0.02
N ARG A 250 19.58 -1.97 -1.00
CA ARG A 250 18.26 -2.15 -1.59
C ARG A 250 18.41 -2.67 -3.00
N THR A 251 17.70 -3.76 -3.31
CA THR A 251 17.53 -4.25 -4.68
C THR A 251 16.59 -3.35 -5.46
N MET A 252 16.36 -3.67 -6.74
CA MET A 252 15.39 -2.97 -7.57
C MET A 252 13.98 -3.01 -6.94
N ALA A 253 13.38 -1.84 -6.76
CA ALA A 253 11.97 -1.66 -6.47
C ALA A 253 11.19 -1.47 -7.77
N ASP A 254 9.92 -1.87 -7.77
CA ASP A 254 9.07 -1.91 -8.97
C ASP A 254 8.65 -0.51 -9.48
N GLY A 255 8.72 0.50 -8.61
CA GLY A 255 8.27 1.85 -8.92
C GLY A 255 6.80 2.09 -8.59
N ASP A 256 6.33 1.51 -7.48
CA ASP A 256 5.01 1.79 -6.90
C ASP A 256 4.93 3.23 -6.36
N GLY A 257 3.71 3.77 -6.24
CA GLY A 257 3.47 5.03 -5.53
C GLY A 257 3.72 4.94 -4.02
N ILE A 258 3.01 4.03 -3.35
CA ILE A 258 3.15 3.74 -1.92
C ILE A 258 3.19 2.24 -1.72
N SER A 259 4.33 1.70 -1.31
CA SER A 259 4.48 0.29 -0.93
C SER A 259 4.42 0.12 0.59
N ILE A 260 3.56 -0.77 1.08
CA ILE A 260 3.35 -1.10 2.49
C ILE A 260 3.71 -2.57 2.70
N PHE A 261 4.74 -2.82 3.51
CA PHE A 261 5.31 -4.14 3.68
C PHE A 261 5.40 -4.50 5.16
N GLY A 262 4.64 -5.52 5.59
CA GLY A 262 4.62 -5.98 6.98
C GLY A 262 4.38 -4.88 8.02
N SER A 263 3.57 -3.88 7.69
CA SER A 263 3.35 -2.68 8.51
C SER A 263 1.92 -2.60 9.05
N SER A 264 1.72 -1.82 10.12
CA SER A 264 0.44 -1.71 10.82
C SER A 264 0.06 -0.28 11.19
N HIS A 265 -1.24 -0.01 11.39
CA HIS A 265 -1.75 1.33 11.75
C HIS A 265 -1.33 2.40 10.73
N ILE A 266 -1.79 2.21 9.49
CA ILE A 266 -1.45 3.07 8.36
C ILE A 266 -2.69 3.80 7.86
N TRP A 267 -2.57 5.10 7.59
CA TRP A 267 -3.64 5.90 7.02
C TRP A 267 -3.15 6.72 5.83
N ILE A 268 -3.72 6.44 4.65
CA ILE A 268 -3.42 7.12 3.39
C ILE A 268 -4.64 7.96 3.02
N ASP A 269 -4.53 9.28 3.13
CA ASP A 269 -5.68 10.19 3.07
C ASP A 269 -5.47 11.41 2.17
N HIS A 270 -6.45 11.79 1.35
CA HIS A 270 -6.38 13.04 0.55
C HIS A 270 -5.18 13.15 -0.41
N ASN A 271 -4.66 12.03 -0.90
CA ASN A 271 -3.58 12.03 -1.89
C ASN A 271 -4.13 11.93 -3.31
N SER A 272 -3.43 12.51 -4.27
CA SER A 272 -3.67 12.31 -5.70
C SER A 272 -2.59 11.37 -6.25
N LEU A 273 -2.99 10.22 -6.81
CA LEU A 273 -2.08 9.19 -7.31
C LEU A 273 -2.33 8.85 -8.79
N SER A 274 -1.27 8.81 -9.60
CA SER A 274 -1.36 8.49 -11.04
C SER A 274 -0.03 8.07 -11.67
N SER A 275 -0.10 7.40 -12.83
CA SER A 275 1.04 7.22 -13.75
C SER A 275 2.34 6.64 -13.15
N CYS A 276 2.24 5.77 -12.14
CA CYS A 276 3.42 5.07 -11.62
C CYS A 276 3.88 3.95 -12.57
N SER A 277 5.07 3.39 -12.35
CA SER A 277 5.59 2.31 -13.20
C SER A 277 4.93 0.97 -12.94
N ASP A 278 4.55 0.68 -11.69
CA ASP A 278 3.89 -0.58 -11.28
C ASP A 278 2.55 -0.29 -10.59
N GLY A 279 2.43 -0.43 -9.26
CA GLY A 279 1.22 -0.13 -8.49
C GLY A 279 1.08 1.35 -8.08
N LEU A 280 -0.14 1.84 -7.77
CA LEU A 280 -0.27 3.11 -7.02
C LEU A 280 -0.15 2.86 -5.52
N ILE A 281 -0.85 1.85 -4.99
CA ILE A 281 -0.76 1.45 -3.58
C ILE A 281 -0.70 -0.08 -3.48
N ASP A 282 0.38 -0.58 -2.90
CA ASP A 282 0.59 -2.00 -2.67
C ASP A 282 0.72 -2.28 -1.17
N ALA A 283 -0.09 -3.20 -0.63
CA ALA A 283 0.01 -3.64 0.76
C ALA A 283 0.17 -5.15 0.83
N ILE A 284 1.27 -5.62 1.41
CA ILE A 284 1.68 -7.03 1.34
C ILE A 284 2.32 -7.51 2.66
N MET A 285 2.63 -8.81 2.73
CA MET A 285 3.47 -9.39 3.78
C MET A 285 2.90 -9.26 5.20
N GLY A 286 1.59 -9.47 5.35
CA GLY A 286 0.90 -9.42 6.63
C GLY A 286 0.60 -8.01 7.13
N SER A 287 0.69 -7.00 6.26
CA SER A 287 0.27 -5.63 6.58
C SER A 287 -1.22 -5.61 6.97
N THR A 288 -1.57 -4.84 7.99
CA THR A 288 -2.94 -4.81 8.53
C THR A 288 -3.25 -3.49 9.23
N ALA A 289 -4.49 -3.29 9.70
CA ALA A 289 -4.92 -2.04 10.32
C ALA A 289 -4.68 -0.82 9.41
N ILE A 290 -5.21 -0.89 8.18
CA ILE A 290 -5.01 0.13 7.14
C ILE A 290 -6.33 0.82 6.78
N THR A 291 -6.31 2.14 6.61
CA THR A 291 -7.39 2.90 5.98
C THR A 291 -6.84 3.70 4.80
N ILE A 292 -7.51 3.58 3.65
CA ILE A 292 -7.22 4.34 2.43
C ILE A 292 -8.46 5.18 2.13
N SER A 293 -8.38 6.49 2.34
CA SER A 293 -9.54 7.37 2.25
C SER A 293 -9.35 8.67 1.50
N ASN A 294 -10.43 9.19 0.91
CA ASN A 294 -10.42 10.50 0.26
C ASN A 294 -9.32 10.70 -0.81
N ASN A 295 -8.76 9.63 -1.36
CA ASN A 295 -7.73 9.75 -2.39
C ASN A 295 -8.37 9.86 -3.77
N TYR A 296 -7.66 10.50 -4.69
CA TYR A 296 -8.03 10.60 -6.10
C TYR A 296 -7.04 9.79 -6.94
N PHE A 297 -7.55 8.76 -7.61
CA PHE A 297 -6.77 7.86 -8.46
C PHE A 297 -7.11 8.13 -9.92
N THR A 298 -6.11 8.30 -10.79
CA THR A 298 -6.32 8.47 -12.24
C THR A 298 -5.18 7.88 -13.07
N HIS A 299 -5.42 7.71 -14.37
CA HIS A 299 -4.39 7.43 -15.39
C HIS A 299 -3.42 6.30 -15.00
N HIS A 300 -3.95 5.13 -14.69
CA HIS A 300 -3.12 4.03 -14.21
C HIS A 300 -3.74 2.66 -14.46
N ASN A 301 -2.91 1.66 -14.78
CA ASN A 301 -3.40 0.32 -15.04
C ASN A 301 -3.70 -0.44 -13.75
N GLU A 302 -2.67 -0.63 -12.92
CA GLU A 302 -2.68 -1.51 -11.75
C GLU A 302 -2.80 -0.67 -10.48
N VAL A 303 -4.03 -0.31 -10.09
CA VAL A 303 -4.25 0.75 -9.09
C VAL A 303 -3.82 0.33 -7.69
N MET A 304 -4.41 -0.72 -7.13
CA MET A 304 -4.22 -1.09 -5.74
C MET A 304 -4.17 -2.61 -5.54
N LEU A 305 -3.04 -3.12 -5.05
CA LEU A 305 -2.83 -4.53 -4.75
C LEU A 305 -2.78 -4.78 -3.25
N LEU A 306 -3.71 -5.59 -2.73
CA LEU A 306 -3.80 -5.94 -1.32
C LEU A 306 -3.59 -7.45 -1.14
N GLY A 307 -2.36 -7.81 -0.81
CA GLY A 307 -1.84 -9.18 -0.78
C GLY A 307 -1.22 -9.59 -2.12
N HIS A 308 -0.01 -10.14 -2.09
CA HIS A 308 0.83 -10.31 -3.30
C HIS A 308 0.85 -11.73 -3.87
N SER A 309 0.51 -12.73 -3.06
CA SER A 309 0.62 -14.14 -3.45
C SER A 309 -0.52 -14.97 -2.87
N ASP A 310 -1.08 -15.84 -3.71
CA ASP A 310 -2.14 -16.77 -3.33
C ASP A 310 -1.66 -17.81 -2.29
N SER A 311 -0.35 -18.09 -2.24
CA SER A 311 0.25 -19.01 -1.28
C SER A 311 0.66 -18.36 0.05
N TYR A 312 0.67 -17.03 0.13
CA TYR A 312 1.13 -16.32 1.33
C TYR A 312 0.00 -16.17 2.38
N VAL A 313 -0.27 -17.25 3.09
CA VAL A 313 -1.42 -17.36 4.02
C VAL A 313 -1.38 -16.40 5.22
N ARG A 314 -0.24 -15.76 5.53
CA ARG A 314 -0.17 -14.73 6.58
C ARG A 314 -1.01 -13.49 6.22
N ASP A 315 -1.30 -13.26 4.94
CA ASP A 315 -2.18 -12.16 4.49
C ASP A 315 -3.66 -12.37 4.90
N LYS A 316 -4.06 -13.54 5.44
CA LYS A 316 -5.40 -13.72 6.06
C LYS A 316 -5.69 -12.73 7.18
N GLN A 317 -4.65 -12.14 7.76
CA GLN A 317 -4.73 -11.19 8.86
C GLN A 317 -4.85 -9.74 8.38
N MET A 318 -4.71 -9.51 7.07
CA MET A 318 -4.83 -8.19 6.47
C MET A 318 -6.25 -7.67 6.60
N GLN A 319 -6.39 -6.45 7.10
CA GLN A 319 -7.67 -5.78 7.29
C GLN A 319 -7.55 -4.34 6.79
N VAL A 320 -8.33 -3.99 5.77
CA VAL A 320 -8.23 -2.70 5.08
C VAL A 320 -9.61 -2.09 4.86
N THR A 321 -9.73 -0.80 5.20
CA THR A 321 -10.90 0.03 4.87
C THR A 321 -10.56 0.92 3.67
N ILE A 322 -11.36 0.86 2.62
CA ILE A 322 -11.26 1.71 1.42
C ILE A 322 -12.52 2.58 1.39
N ALA A 323 -12.38 3.87 1.70
CA ALA A 323 -13.54 4.74 1.91
C ALA A 323 -13.43 6.12 1.26
N TYR A 324 -14.50 6.62 0.63
CA TYR A 324 -14.56 7.98 0.05
C TYR A 324 -13.50 8.30 -1.00
N ASN A 325 -12.87 7.29 -1.60
CA ASN A 325 -11.94 7.52 -2.70
C ASN A 325 -12.73 7.81 -3.98
N HIS A 326 -12.10 8.58 -4.86
CA HIS A 326 -12.58 8.77 -6.21
C HIS A 326 -11.65 8.04 -7.19
N PHE A 327 -12.18 6.99 -7.81
CA PHE A 327 -11.54 6.24 -8.88
C PHE A 327 -11.95 6.84 -10.22
N GLY A 328 -11.08 7.72 -10.70
CA GLY A 328 -11.32 8.63 -11.81
C GLY A 328 -10.91 8.08 -13.17
N GLU A 329 -10.76 8.98 -14.13
CA GLU A 329 -10.45 8.66 -15.52
C GLU A 329 -9.13 7.92 -15.72
N GLY A 330 -9.03 7.18 -16.82
CA GLY A 330 -7.80 6.49 -17.23
C GLY A 330 -7.40 5.30 -16.36
N LEU A 331 -8.28 4.84 -15.46
CA LEU A 331 -8.04 3.63 -14.66
C LEU A 331 -8.46 2.35 -15.40
N ILE A 332 -7.65 1.30 -15.29
CA ILE A 332 -7.94 0.02 -15.97
C ILE A 332 -8.54 -1.00 -15.00
N GLN A 333 -7.87 -1.28 -13.87
CA GLN A 333 -8.22 -2.37 -12.96
C GLN A 333 -7.66 -2.21 -11.53
N ARG A 334 -7.99 -3.18 -10.66
CA ARG A 334 -7.47 -3.34 -9.28
C ARG A 334 -7.86 -2.20 -8.32
N MET A 335 -9.14 -1.93 -8.19
CA MET A 335 -9.68 -0.88 -7.32
C MET A 335 -10.63 -1.44 -6.23
N PRO A 336 -10.16 -2.27 -5.27
CA PRO A 336 -8.85 -2.91 -5.18
C PRO A 336 -8.79 -4.29 -5.87
N ARG A 337 -7.59 -4.89 -5.93
CA ARG A 337 -7.42 -6.34 -6.08
C ARG A 337 -6.91 -6.96 -4.78
N CYS A 338 -7.69 -7.90 -4.24
CA CYS A 338 -7.50 -8.44 -2.89
C CYS A 338 -7.12 -9.92 -2.85
N ARG A 339 -6.39 -10.32 -1.81
CA ARG A 339 -6.10 -11.73 -1.48
C ARG A 339 -6.22 -12.00 0.01
N HIS A 340 -6.75 -13.17 0.36
CA HIS A 340 -6.90 -13.71 1.73
C HIS A 340 -7.72 -12.89 2.75
N GLY A 341 -7.31 -11.65 3.02
CA GLY A 341 -7.77 -10.84 4.14
C GLY A 341 -9.21 -10.33 4.06
N TYR A 342 -9.48 -9.28 4.83
CA TYR A 342 -10.79 -8.66 5.00
C TYR A 342 -10.79 -7.20 4.51
N PHE A 343 -11.72 -6.89 3.61
CA PHE A 343 -11.75 -5.62 2.91
C PHE A 343 -13.13 -4.99 3.00
N HIS A 344 -13.19 -3.80 3.60
CA HIS A 344 -14.40 -2.98 3.67
C HIS A 344 -14.31 -1.85 2.66
N VAL A 345 -15.09 -1.93 1.58
CA VAL A 345 -15.10 -0.98 0.47
C VAL A 345 -16.38 -0.16 0.56
N VAL A 346 -16.30 1.08 1.04
CA VAL A 346 -17.49 1.86 1.43
C VAL A 346 -17.53 3.28 0.87
N ASN A 347 -18.65 3.68 0.28
CA ASN A 347 -18.90 5.03 -0.24
C ASN A 347 -17.80 5.60 -1.16
N ASN A 348 -17.17 4.78 -2.00
CA ASN A 348 -16.25 5.23 -3.05
C ASN A 348 -17.00 5.51 -4.36
N ASP A 349 -16.47 6.45 -5.15
CA ASP A 349 -17.00 6.79 -6.48
C ASP A 349 -16.12 6.16 -7.57
N TYR A 350 -16.69 5.23 -8.33
CA TYR A 350 -16.05 4.60 -9.47
C TYR A 350 -16.67 5.16 -10.74
N THR A 351 -15.97 6.10 -11.36
CA THR A 351 -16.45 6.74 -12.57
C THR A 351 -15.92 6.09 -13.84
N HIS A 352 -14.76 5.44 -13.74
CA HIS A 352 -14.12 4.77 -14.86
C HIS A 352 -13.41 3.49 -14.42
N TRP A 353 -13.55 2.44 -15.23
CA TRP A 353 -12.65 1.30 -15.30
C TRP A 353 -12.69 0.75 -16.72
N VAL A 354 -11.62 0.09 -17.15
CA VAL A 354 -11.56 -0.49 -18.50
C VAL A 354 -11.79 -2.00 -18.45
N MET A 355 -11.32 -2.68 -17.41
CA MET A 355 -11.44 -4.15 -17.27
C MET A 355 -12.40 -4.57 -16.16
N TYR A 356 -12.14 -4.16 -14.92
CA TYR A 356 -13.00 -4.40 -13.75
C TYR A 356 -12.66 -3.38 -12.66
N ALA A 357 -13.57 -3.17 -11.72
CA ALA A 357 -13.29 -2.33 -10.55
C ALA A 357 -12.67 -3.17 -9.42
N ILE A 358 -13.43 -4.11 -8.85
CA ILE A 358 -13.04 -4.89 -7.68
C ILE A 358 -12.66 -6.30 -8.10
N GLY A 359 -11.49 -6.78 -7.67
CA GLY A 359 -11.05 -8.13 -8.00
C GLY A 359 -10.36 -8.86 -6.85
N GLY A 360 -10.05 -10.12 -7.07
CA GLY A 360 -9.29 -10.89 -6.09
C GLY A 360 -9.08 -12.36 -6.44
N SER A 361 -8.17 -12.97 -5.69
CA SER A 361 -7.81 -14.39 -5.73
C SER A 361 -7.54 -14.88 -4.30
N ALA A 362 -7.50 -16.20 -4.09
CA ALA A 362 -7.25 -16.81 -2.77
C ALA A 362 -8.22 -16.36 -1.63
N ASN A 363 -9.53 -16.42 -1.91
CA ASN A 363 -10.60 -16.29 -0.91
C ASN A 363 -10.57 -15.02 -0.01
N PRO A 364 -10.48 -13.80 -0.58
CA PRO A 364 -10.63 -12.58 0.21
C PRO A 364 -12.09 -12.39 0.60
N THR A 365 -12.34 -11.78 1.76
CA THR A 365 -13.67 -11.27 2.13
C THR A 365 -13.78 -9.82 1.68
N ILE A 366 -14.73 -9.53 0.79
CA ILE A 366 -14.96 -8.20 0.23
C ILE A 366 -16.38 -7.76 0.53
N ASN A 367 -16.49 -6.65 1.27
CA ASN A 367 -17.75 -6.05 1.67
C ASN A 367 -17.89 -4.68 0.98
N SER A 368 -18.60 -4.65 -0.15
CA SER A 368 -18.95 -3.43 -0.89
C SER A 368 -20.23 -2.82 -0.33
N GLN A 369 -20.16 -1.57 0.12
CA GLN A 369 -21.30 -0.87 0.72
C GLN A 369 -21.44 0.59 0.26
N GLY A 370 -22.62 0.96 -0.26
CA GLY A 370 -22.96 2.33 -0.60
C GLY A 370 -22.02 3.00 -1.62
N ASN A 371 -21.27 2.24 -2.42
CA ASN A 371 -20.42 2.76 -3.48
C ASN A 371 -21.26 3.17 -4.70
N ARG A 372 -20.69 3.99 -5.56
CA ARG A 372 -21.29 4.34 -6.85
C ARG A 372 -20.43 3.77 -7.98
N TYR A 373 -21.02 2.95 -8.83
CA TYR A 373 -20.36 2.30 -9.97
C TYR A 373 -20.97 2.77 -11.28
N LEU A 374 -20.26 3.64 -12.01
CA LEU A 374 -20.61 4.02 -13.37
C LEU A 374 -19.83 3.17 -14.36
N ALA A 375 -20.47 2.14 -14.91
CA ALA A 375 -19.80 1.25 -15.84
C ALA A 375 -19.37 1.96 -17.13
N PRO A 376 -18.25 1.54 -17.74
CA PRO A 376 -17.82 2.03 -19.05
C PRO A 376 -18.84 1.68 -20.13
N VAL A 377 -18.74 2.33 -21.30
CA VAL A 377 -19.62 2.04 -22.45
C VAL A 377 -19.47 0.60 -22.95
N ASN A 378 -18.27 0.02 -22.85
CA ASN A 378 -17.97 -1.34 -23.28
C ASN A 378 -18.92 -2.37 -22.62
N PRO A 379 -19.72 -3.13 -23.40
CA PRO A 379 -20.66 -4.10 -22.84
C PRO A 379 -19.98 -5.29 -22.15
N PHE A 380 -18.70 -5.55 -22.43
CA PHE A 380 -17.95 -6.65 -21.82
C PHE A 380 -17.26 -6.26 -20.49
N ALA A 381 -17.39 -5.01 -20.07
CA ALA A 381 -16.79 -4.48 -18.84
C ALA A 381 -17.84 -3.95 -17.85
N LYS A 382 -19.06 -4.49 -17.91
CA LYS A 382 -20.18 -4.10 -17.03
C LYS A 382 -20.10 -4.73 -15.64
N GLU A 383 -19.48 -5.90 -15.52
CA GLU A 383 -19.28 -6.53 -14.23
C GLU A 383 -18.25 -5.75 -13.41
N VAL A 384 -18.66 -5.28 -12.23
CA VAL A 384 -17.79 -4.61 -11.26
C VAL A 384 -16.72 -5.57 -10.74
N THR A 385 -17.08 -6.84 -10.59
CA THR A 385 -16.29 -7.88 -9.93
C THR A 385 -15.45 -8.71 -10.90
N LYS A 386 -14.22 -9.10 -10.49
CA LYS A 386 -13.40 -10.09 -11.20
C LYS A 386 -12.72 -11.06 -10.26
N ARG A 387 -13.14 -12.34 -10.32
CA ARG A 387 -12.40 -13.44 -9.68
C ARG A 387 -11.24 -13.87 -10.58
N VAL A 388 -10.03 -13.84 -10.05
CA VAL A 388 -8.80 -14.15 -10.80
C VAL A 388 -8.29 -15.54 -10.41
N VAL A 389 -7.85 -16.33 -11.40
CA VAL A 389 -7.25 -17.67 -11.24
C VAL A 389 -8.09 -18.60 -10.36
N THR A 390 -9.33 -18.88 -10.77
CA THR A 390 -10.17 -19.89 -10.09
C THR A 390 -10.83 -20.83 -11.09
N SER A 391 -10.80 -22.13 -10.79
CA SER A 391 -11.65 -23.10 -11.48
C SER A 391 -13.12 -22.81 -11.21
N ASN A 392 -13.98 -23.20 -12.15
CA ASN A 392 -15.42 -22.99 -12.04
C ASN A 392 -15.96 -23.58 -10.73
N GLY A 393 -16.56 -22.74 -9.88
CA GLY A 393 -17.29 -23.15 -8.67
C GLY A 393 -16.57 -22.89 -7.33
N VAL A 394 -15.23 -22.82 -7.28
CA VAL A 394 -14.48 -22.64 -6.01
C VAL A 394 -14.78 -21.29 -5.35
N TRP A 395 -14.88 -20.23 -6.16
CA TRP A 395 -15.13 -18.88 -5.66
C TRP A 395 -16.53 -18.68 -5.06
N ARG A 396 -17.47 -19.62 -5.29
CA ARG A 396 -18.86 -19.46 -4.80
C ARG A 396 -18.95 -19.41 -3.28
N HIS A 397 -17.95 -19.94 -2.58
CA HIS A 397 -17.84 -19.89 -1.11
C HIS A 397 -17.15 -18.62 -0.60
N TRP A 398 -16.56 -17.81 -1.47
CA TRP A 398 -15.88 -16.57 -1.09
C TRP A 398 -16.92 -15.50 -0.73
N ASN A 399 -16.72 -14.81 0.39
CA ASN A 399 -17.66 -13.81 0.88
C ASN A 399 -17.48 -12.49 0.15
N TRP A 400 -18.15 -12.32 -0.99
CA TRP A 400 -18.18 -11.08 -1.77
C TRP A 400 -19.60 -10.52 -1.73
N ARG A 401 -19.77 -9.41 -1.04
CA ARG A 401 -21.07 -8.82 -0.71
C ARG A 401 -21.17 -7.42 -1.30
N SER A 402 -22.39 -7.05 -1.71
CA SER A 402 -22.73 -5.72 -2.22
C SER A 402 -24.05 -5.28 -1.58
N GLU A 403 -24.07 -4.07 -1.03
CA GLU A 403 -25.24 -3.55 -0.31
C GLU A 403 -25.35 -2.04 -0.41
N GLY A 404 -26.51 -1.52 -0.81
CA GLY A 404 -26.74 -0.08 -0.99
C GLY A 404 -25.92 0.56 -2.13
N ASP A 405 -25.19 -0.24 -2.91
CA ASP A 405 -24.39 0.24 -4.05
C ASP A 405 -25.30 0.75 -5.18
N LEU A 406 -24.94 1.88 -5.81
CA LEU A 406 -25.61 2.41 -6.99
C LEU A 406 -24.91 1.91 -8.24
N MET A 407 -25.65 1.15 -9.04
CA MET A 407 -25.19 0.63 -10.32
C MET A 407 -25.72 1.49 -11.46
N LEU A 408 -24.82 2.11 -12.23
CA LEU A 408 -25.15 2.97 -13.37
C LEU A 408 -24.60 2.41 -14.67
N ASN A 409 -25.25 2.77 -15.78
CA ASN A 409 -24.87 2.35 -17.12
C ASN A 409 -24.75 0.81 -17.29
N GLY A 410 -25.65 0.06 -16.65
CA GLY A 410 -25.67 -1.41 -16.71
C GLY A 410 -24.59 -2.10 -15.87
N ALA A 411 -23.90 -1.37 -14.98
CA ALA A 411 -23.03 -1.99 -13.98
C ALA A 411 -23.78 -3.07 -13.20
N TYR A 412 -23.08 -4.14 -12.80
CA TYR A 412 -23.61 -5.09 -11.83
C TYR A 412 -22.50 -5.72 -11.01
N PHE A 413 -22.85 -6.14 -9.80
CA PHE A 413 -21.98 -6.88 -8.89
C PHE A 413 -22.46 -8.31 -8.79
N THR A 414 -21.59 -9.29 -8.99
CA THR A 414 -21.94 -10.70 -8.76
C THR A 414 -21.51 -11.08 -7.35
N PRO A 415 -22.43 -11.32 -6.40
CA PRO A 415 -22.09 -11.71 -5.03
C PRO A 415 -21.79 -13.22 -4.88
N SER A 416 -21.19 -13.60 -3.76
CA SER A 416 -20.94 -15.01 -3.38
C SER A 416 -20.79 -15.19 -1.87
N GLY A 417 -20.74 -16.44 -1.42
CA GLY A 417 -20.58 -16.80 -0.01
C GLY A 417 -21.90 -16.98 0.74
N ALA A 418 -21.81 -17.32 2.03
CA ALA A 418 -22.95 -17.70 2.87
C ALA A 418 -23.85 -16.52 3.31
N GLY A 419 -23.77 -15.38 2.63
CA GLY A 419 -24.40 -14.14 3.09
C GLY A 419 -23.70 -13.54 4.31
N ALA A 420 -24.27 -12.45 4.84
CA ALA A 420 -23.73 -11.73 5.99
C ALA A 420 -24.09 -12.42 7.31
N GLY A 421 -23.17 -12.50 8.26
CA GLY A 421 -23.51 -12.82 9.65
C GLY A 421 -24.51 -11.80 10.21
N ALA A 422 -25.34 -12.20 11.18
CA ALA A 422 -26.42 -11.38 11.73
C ALA A 422 -25.97 -10.03 12.34
N SER A 423 -24.66 -9.85 12.60
CA SER A 423 -24.02 -8.59 13.00
C SER A 423 -23.82 -7.64 11.81
N TYR A 424 -23.27 -8.12 10.70
CA TYR A 424 -23.08 -7.33 9.47
C TYR A 424 -24.43 -6.93 8.88
N ALA A 425 -25.42 -7.82 8.78
CA ALA A 425 -26.76 -7.49 8.25
C ALA A 425 -27.50 -6.39 9.06
N ARG A 426 -27.22 -6.27 10.37
CA ARG A 426 -27.76 -5.19 11.23
C ARG A 426 -26.99 -3.88 11.12
N ALA A 427 -25.68 -3.95 10.89
CA ALA A 427 -24.85 -2.77 10.65
C ALA A 427 -25.08 -2.18 9.25
N SER A 428 -25.25 -3.05 8.26
CA SER A 428 -25.29 -2.72 6.86
C SER A 428 -26.65 -2.17 6.40
N SER A 429 -27.74 -2.66 6.97
CA SER A 429 -29.13 -2.26 6.63
C SER A 429 -29.44 -0.78 6.85
N LEU A 430 -28.55 -0.02 7.50
CA LEU A 430 -28.76 1.38 7.85
C LEU A 430 -27.46 2.24 7.75
N GLY A 431 -26.30 1.67 7.39
CA GLY A 431 -24.94 2.20 7.66
C GLY A 431 -24.32 3.17 6.66
N ALA A 432 -24.11 2.68 5.43
CA ALA A 432 -23.46 3.47 4.38
C ALA A 432 -24.37 4.61 3.91
N LYS A 433 -23.79 5.75 3.49
CA LYS A 433 -24.60 6.82 2.85
C LYS A 433 -25.23 6.28 1.59
N SER A 434 -26.37 6.86 1.22
CA SER A 434 -26.94 6.64 -0.11
C SER A 434 -25.85 6.88 -1.14
N SER A 435 -25.69 5.90 -2.01
CA SER A 435 -24.76 5.93 -3.13
C SER A 435 -25.04 7.08 -4.12
N SER A 436 -26.23 7.69 -4.06
CA SER A 436 -26.54 8.96 -4.74
C SER A 436 -25.73 10.17 -4.21
N LEU A 437 -25.31 10.15 -2.94
CA LEU A 437 -24.53 11.22 -2.31
C LEU A 437 -23.03 11.07 -2.54
N VAL A 438 -22.56 9.91 -2.98
CA VAL A 438 -21.13 9.58 -3.14
C VAL A 438 -20.38 10.61 -3.99
N GLY A 439 -20.98 11.11 -5.07
CA GLY A 439 -20.36 12.16 -5.88
C GLY A 439 -20.07 13.44 -5.09
N SER A 440 -20.92 13.79 -4.11
CA SER A 440 -20.66 14.93 -3.21
C SER A 440 -19.68 14.59 -2.08
N LEU A 441 -19.77 13.38 -1.51
CA LEU A 441 -18.88 12.91 -0.44
C LEU A 441 -17.41 12.79 -0.89
N THR A 442 -17.20 12.49 -2.17
CA THR A 442 -15.87 12.33 -2.80
C THR A 442 -15.43 13.55 -3.59
N SER A 443 -16.24 14.61 -3.64
CA SER A 443 -15.91 15.85 -4.39
C SER A 443 -14.62 16.52 -3.92
N ASN A 444 -14.26 16.30 -2.65
CA ASN A 444 -13.05 16.81 -2.02
C ASN A 444 -11.83 15.87 -2.15
N ALA A 445 -11.99 14.67 -2.71
CA ALA A 445 -10.87 13.75 -2.89
C ALA A 445 -9.79 14.33 -3.83
N VAL A 446 -10.17 15.28 -4.69
CA VAL A 446 -9.24 16.11 -5.45
C VAL A 446 -8.60 17.12 -4.50
N HIS A 447 -7.27 17.10 -4.37
CA HIS A 447 -6.53 18.14 -3.67
C HIS A 447 -6.66 19.48 -4.42
N ARG A 448 -7.73 20.22 -4.13
CA ARG A 448 -7.85 21.62 -4.54
C ARG A 448 -7.19 22.45 -3.44
N LEU A 449 -6.11 23.16 -3.80
CA LEU A 449 -5.38 24.10 -2.93
C LEU A 449 -6.31 24.72 -1.88
N LEU A 450 -6.21 24.25 -0.63
CA LEU A 450 -7.01 24.72 0.49
C LEU A 450 -6.45 26.06 0.98
N TYR A 451 -6.58 27.10 0.15
CA TYR A 451 -6.61 28.48 0.64
C TYR A 451 -8.08 28.89 0.78
N PRO A 452 -8.50 29.52 1.90
CA PRO A 452 -9.65 30.37 1.82
C PRO A 452 -9.32 31.41 0.75
N LEU A 453 -10.11 31.45 -0.33
CA LEU A 453 -10.14 32.62 -1.19
C LEU A 453 -10.33 33.81 -0.26
N LYS A 454 -9.28 34.61 -0.06
CA LYS A 454 -9.51 36.00 0.35
C LYS A 454 -10.45 36.52 -0.72
N THR A 455 -11.66 36.88 -0.31
CA THR A 455 -12.55 37.73 -1.07
C THR A 455 -11.81 39.03 -1.32
N HIS A 456 -10.96 39.07 -2.35
CA HIS A 456 -10.71 40.30 -3.05
C HIS A 456 -12.04 40.63 -3.70
N GLN A 457 -12.61 41.73 -3.20
CA GLN A 457 -13.70 42.49 -3.79
C GLN A 457 -13.64 42.33 -5.31
N MET A 458 -14.71 41.79 -5.90
CA MET A 458 -14.82 41.67 -7.35
C MET A 458 -14.71 43.07 -7.95
N ASP A 459 -13.53 43.42 -8.44
CA ASP A 459 -13.37 44.53 -9.36
C ASP A 459 -14.15 44.16 -10.63
N ILE A 460 -15.14 44.99 -10.92
CA ILE A 460 -15.96 44.90 -12.12
C ILE A 460 -15.02 44.91 -13.32
N ILE A 461 -14.93 43.78 -14.02
CA ILE A 461 -14.18 43.63 -15.27
C ILE A 461 -14.71 44.69 -16.23
N SER A 462 -13.81 45.54 -16.76
CA SER A 462 -14.22 46.60 -17.66
C SER A 462 -14.87 46.03 -18.94
N PRO A 463 -15.85 46.72 -19.54
CA PRO A 463 -16.49 46.26 -20.77
C PRO A 463 -15.51 45.97 -21.92
N GLN A 464 -14.34 46.60 -21.91
CA GLN A 464 -13.28 46.36 -22.89
C GLN A 464 -12.65 44.97 -22.74
N THR A 465 -12.42 44.49 -21.52
CA THR A 465 -11.84 43.16 -21.28
C THR A 465 -12.80 42.04 -21.67
N VAL A 466 -14.12 42.26 -21.51
CA VAL A 466 -15.17 41.30 -21.92
C VAL A 466 -15.21 41.17 -23.44
N LEU A 467 -15.08 42.28 -24.17
CA LEU A 467 -15.04 42.27 -25.64
C LEU A 467 -13.78 41.58 -26.18
N GLU A 468 -12.64 41.77 -25.51
CA GLU A 468 -11.37 41.14 -25.87
C GLU A 468 -11.40 39.61 -25.62
N MET A 469 -12.06 39.18 -24.54
CA MET A 469 -12.29 37.76 -24.25
C MET A 469 -13.25 37.12 -25.27
N ALA A 470 -14.32 37.81 -25.66
CA ALA A 470 -15.26 37.31 -26.68
C ALA A 470 -14.58 37.14 -28.05
N ASN A 471 -13.71 38.08 -28.43
CA ASN A 471 -12.94 37.99 -29.67
C ASN A 471 -11.92 36.84 -29.65
N LYS A 472 -11.25 36.61 -28.52
CA LYS A 472 -10.35 35.46 -28.35
C LYS A 472 -11.07 34.12 -28.40
N LEU A 473 -12.28 34.05 -27.83
CA LEU A 473 -13.11 32.84 -27.88
C LEU A 473 -13.58 32.53 -29.32
N ASN A 474 -13.96 33.55 -30.08
CA ASN A 474 -14.34 33.40 -31.49
C ASN A 474 -13.15 32.92 -32.35
N LEU A 475 -11.95 33.46 -32.11
CA LEU A 475 -10.74 33.02 -32.81
C LEU A 475 -10.38 31.57 -32.47
N MET A 476 -10.52 31.16 -31.20
CA MET A 476 -10.31 29.77 -30.78
C MET A 476 -11.33 28.82 -31.43
N LEU A 477 -12.58 29.23 -31.56
CA LEU A 477 -13.63 28.41 -32.20
C LEU A 477 -13.35 28.21 -33.70
N ILE A 478 -12.88 29.27 -34.38
CA ILE A 478 -12.47 29.20 -35.79
C ILE A 478 -11.27 28.27 -35.98
N MET A 479 -10.27 28.36 -35.09
CA MET A 479 -9.10 27.48 -35.13
C MET A 479 -9.46 26.03 -34.85
N ALA A 480 -10.36 25.76 -33.90
CA ALA A 480 -10.85 24.40 -33.61
C ALA A 480 -11.61 23.79 -34.79
N MET A 481 -12.44 24.59 -35.47
CA MET A 481 -13.16 24.17 -36.68
C MET A 481 -12.18 23.87 -37.83
N ALA A 482 -11.11 24.67 -37.98
CA ALA A 482 -10.08 24.45 -38.99
C ALA A 482 -9.27 23.15 -38.71
N VAL A 483 -8.95 22.87 -37.44
CA VAL A 483 -8.25 21.63 -37.04
C VAL A 483 -9.15 20.40 -37.26
N ALA A 484 -10.45 20.50 -36.94
CA ALA A 484 -11.41 19.43 -37.20
C ALA A 484 -11.59 19.16 -38.70
N ALA A 485 -11.61 20.20 -39.54
CA ALA A 485 -11.66 20.05 -40.99
C ALA A 485 -10.38 19.41 -41.56
N PHE A 486 -9.22 19.64 -40.94
CA PHE A 486 -7.95 19.02 -41.36
C PHE A 486 -7.83 17.56 -40.89
N ALA A 487 -8.40 17.22 -39.74
CA ALA A 487 -8.42 15.85 -39.20
C ALA A 487 -9.30 14.88 -40.03
N LEU A 488 -10.21 15.39 -40.86
CA LEU A 488 -11.06 14.60 -41.76
C LEU A 488 -10.33 14.08 -43.02
N HIS A 489 -9.05 14.41 -43.24
CA HIS A 489 -8.29 14.02 -44.43
C HIS A 489 -7.10 13.07 -44.19
N VAL A 490 -6.97 12.46 -43.01
CA VAL A 490 -5.88 11.51 -42.74
C VAL A 490 -6.44 10.11 -42.45
N ALA A 491 -6.20 9.20 -43.40
CA ALA A 491 -6.53 7.78 -43.27
C ALA A 491 -5.79 7.15 -42.07
N ALA A 492 -6.53 6.38 -41.28
CA ALA A 492 -6.07 5.72 -40.07
C ALA A 492 -4.88 4.79 -40.33
N ARG A 493 -3.77 5.00 -39.61
CA ARG A 493 -2.75 3.97 -39.39
C ARG A 493 -3.06 3.21 -38.11
N THR A 494 -3.10 1.89 -38.23
CA THR A 494 -3.27 0.93 -37.14
C THR A 494 -2.10 1.00 -36.17
N ALA A 495 -2.38 1.25 -34.89
CA ALA A 495 -1.43 1.05 -33.80
C ALA A 495 -1.43 -0.43 -33.36
N PRO A 496 -0.28 -1.04 -33.06
CA PRO A 496 -0.23 -2.43 -32.61
C PRO A 496 -0.72 -2.54 -31.16
N ILE A 497 -1.57 -3.53 -30.91
CA ILE A 497 -2.00 -3.94 -29.56
C ILE A 497 -0.88 -4.79 -28.97
N GLU A 498 -0.19 -4.28 -27.94
CA GLU A 498 0.70 -5.11 -27.14
C GLU A 498 -0.09 -6.15 -26.35
N ALA A 499 0.41 -7.39 -26.37
CA ALA A 499 -0.22 -8.55 -25.76
C ALA A 499 -0.36 -8.40 -24.24
N ALA A 500 -1.50 -8.86 -23.73
CA ALA A 500 -1.87 -8.88 -22.32
C ALA A 500 -0.80 -9.54 -21.43
N LYS A 501 0.01 -8.73 -20.75
CA LYS A 501 0.60 -9.09 -19.44
C LYS A 501 -0.42 -8.70 -18.37
N GLY A 502 -1.11 -9.68 -17.79
CA GLY A 502 -1.99 -9.36 -16.67
C GLY A 502 -3.06 -10.40 -16.42
N LEU A 503 -2.66 -11.57 -15.93
CA LEU A 503 -3.56 -12.50 -15.23
C LEU A 503 -2.87 -13.28 -14.10
N ASN A 504 -1.53 -13.27 -14.01
CA ASN A 504 -0.72 -14.02 -13.03
C ASN A 504 0.38 -13.16 -12.36
N ASP A 505 0.02 -12.02 -11.78
CA ASP A 505 0.93 -11.21 -10.96
C ASP A 505 1.05 -11.80 -9.54
N GLN A 506 1.87 -12.85 -9.41
CA GLN A 506 2.47 -13.20 -8.13
C GLN A 506 3.77 -12.41 -8.02
N LYS A 507 3.92 -11.55 -7.00
CA LYS A 507 5.23 -10.92 -6.74
C LYS A 507 6.14 -11.99 -6.14
N ASN A 508 6.93 -12.67 -6.97
CA ASN A 508 7.89 -13.68 -6.52
C ASN A 508 9.09 -12.99 -5.87
N PHE A 509 9.11 -12.95 -4.53
CA PHE A 509 10.32 -12.61 -3.78
C PHE A 509 11.30 -13.80 -3.79
N LEU A 510 12.03 -13.97 -4.89
CA LEU A 510 13.19 -14.84 -4.98
C LEU A 510 14.40 -13.96 -5.34
N GLY A 511 15.25 -13.68 -4.36
CA GLY A 511 16.56 -13.04 -4.56
C GLY A 511 16.65 -11.58 -4.12
N GLY A 512 16.79 -11.38 -2.82
CA GLY A 512 17.23 -10.12 -2.22
C GLY A 512 17.52 -10.37 -0.76
N GLY A 513 18.77 -10.66 -0.42
CA GLY A 513 19.19 -10.84 0.95
C GLY A 513 18.80 -9.62 1.77
N PHE A 514 17.83 -9.78 2.66
CA PHE A 514 17.58 -8.83 3.73
C PHE A 514 18.73 -8.95 4.73
N SER A 515 19.86 -8.32 4.44
CA SER A 515 20.90 -8.14 5.45
C SER A 515 20.44 -7.05 6.41
N GLY A 516 19.90 -7.44 7.56
CA GLY A 516 19.83 -6.53 8.72
C GLY A 516 18.65 -6.64 9.68
N ILE A 517 17.66 -7.52 9.48
CA ILE A 517 16.60 -7.73 10.47
C ILE A 517 16.47 -9.24 10.71
N GLY A 518 17.03 -9.72 11.83
CA GLY A 518 16.79 -11.08 12.28
C GLY A 518 15.30 -11.34 12.51
N ASP A 519 14.90 -12.60 12.41
CA ASP A 519 13.52 -13.13 12.47
C ASP A 519 12.74 -12.88 13.78
N SER A 520 13.07 -11.84 14.55
CA SER A 520 12.54 -11.60 15.89
C SER A 520 12.04 -10.19 16.17
N GLY A 521 11.83 -9.34 15.15
CA GLY A 521 10.88 -8.21 15.22
C GLY A 521 10.96 -7.27 16.45
N LEU A 522 12.12 -7.13 17.09
CA LEU A 522 12.29 -6.30 18.29
C LEU A 522 13.44 -5.31 18.08
N PRO A 523 13.25 -4.00 18.36
CA PRO A 523 14.36 -3.07 18.46
C PRO A 523 15.09 -3.34 19.78
N PHE A 524 16.28 -3.93 19.71
CA PHE A 524 17.15 -4.01 20.90
C PHE A 524 17.62 -2.61 21.29
N GLY A 525 17.03 -2.06 22.35
CA GLY A 525 17.63 -1.01 23.15
C GLY A 525 18.82 -1.59 23.92
N GLY A 526 20.04 -1.24 23.51
CA GLY A 526 21.26 -1.63 24.22
C GLY A 526 21.63 -0.57 25.26
N LEU A 527 21.50 -0.94 26.54
CA LEU A 527 22.07 -0.23 27.68
C LEU A 527 23.14 -1.14 28.30
N GLY A 528 24.39 -0.70 28.26
CA GLY A 528 25.43 -1.12 29.21
C GLY A 528 26.56 -2.03 28.71
N GLY A 529 27.78 -1.65 29.12
CA GLY A 529 28.75 -2.61 29.66
C GLY A 529 30.00 -2.87 28.83
N GLY A 530 31.15 -2.36 29.29
CA GLY A 530 32.47 -2.70 28.76
C GLY A 530 33.02 -4.05 29.23
N GLY A 531 34.14 -4.43 28.63
CA GLY A 531 34.92 -5.67 28.84
C GLY A 531 35.00 -6.45 27.52
N GLY A 532 36.14 -6.84 26.95
CA GLY A 532 37.48 -7.08 27.46
C GLY A 532 37.82 -8.57 27.32
N LEU A 533 38.72 -8.90 26.38
CA LEU A 533 39.62 -10.08 26.28
C LEU A 533 39.18 -11.42 25.63
N GLY A 534 40.13 -11.98 24.85
CA GLY A 534 40.34 -13.41 24.49
C GLY A 534 39.76 -13.84 23.13
N GLY A 535 40.53 -14.16 22.06
CA GLY A 535 41.44 -15.32 21.88
C GLY A 535 40.60 -16.61 21.68
N ILE A 536 40.72 -17.48 20.66
CA ILE A 536 41.88 -18.20 20.08
C ILE A 536 41.39 -18.98 18.81
N GLY A 537 42.23 -19.07 17.75
CA GLY A 537 42.44 -20.21 16.79
C GLY A 537 41.29 -20.73 15.89
N GLY A 538 41.48 -21.20 14.64
CA GLY A 538 42.63 -21.41 13.76
C GLY A 538 42.22 -22.15 12.46
N GLY A 539 43.12 -22.24 11.47
CA GLY A 539 43.06 -23.13 10.29
C GLY A 539 42.86 -22.39 8.95
N LEU A 540 43.88 -22.11 8.13
CA LEU A 540 44.74 -22.94 7.26
C LEU A 540 44.28 -22.99 5.79
N GLY A 541 45.17 -22.55 4.89
CA GLY A 541 45.17 -22.75 3.43
C GLY A 541 45.03 -21.43 2.65
N GLY A 542 45.94 -20.99 1.78
CA GLY A 542 47.23 -21.48 1.28
C GLY A 542 47.72 -20.50 0.20
N PHE A 543 49.05 -20.43 -0.01
CA PHE A 543 49.82 -19.96 -1.18
C PHE A 543 49.29 -18.79 -2.04
N GLY A 544 50.03 -17.74 -2.39
CA GLY A 544 51.46 -17.43 -2.36
C GLY A 544 51.64 -16.16 -3.19
N GLY A 545 52.59 -15.30 -2.83
CA GLY A 545 52.79 -14.03 -3.53
C GLY A 545 53.91 -13.23 -2.91
N VAL A 546 55.12 -13.48 -3.40
CA VAL A 546 56.36 -12.79 -3.05
C VAL A 546 56.28 -11.33 -3.52
N GLY A 547 56.51 -10.39 -2.60
CA GLY A 547 56.68 -8.97 -2.89
C GLY A 547 57.69 -8.39 -1.91
N ILE A 548 58.89 -8.13 -2.42
CA ILE A 548 60.10 -7.74 -1.70
C ILE A 548 60.12 -6.22 -1.48
N GLY A 549 60.59 -5.80 -0.30
CA GLY A 549 61.42 -4.60 -0.18
C GLY A 549 60.76 -3.37 0.44
N GLY A 550 61.36 -2.85 1.52
CA GLY A 550 61.03 -1.52 2.04
C GLY A 550 61.43 -1.28 3.49
N ILE A 551 62.70 -1.01 3.71
CA ILE A 551 63.39 -0.78 4.98
C ILE A 551 63.25 0.71 5.40
N GLY A 552 63.18 0.99 6.71
CA GLY A 552 63.45 2.32 7.30
C GLY A 552 62.46 2.70 8.41
N ALA A 553 62.71 2.43 9.69
CA ALA A 553 63.65 3.06 10.63
C ALA A 553 63.23 4.45 11.16
N GLY A 554 63.24 4.61 12.50
CA GLY A 554 63.13 5.86 13.27
C GLY A 554 61.89 5.92 14.17
N VAL A 555 61.87 5.41 15.41
CA VAL A 555 62.53 5.88 16.66
C VAL A 555 62.13 7.30 17.09
N GLY A 556 61.43 7.41 18.23
CA GLY A 556 61.70 8.48 19.22
C GLY A 556 60.52 9.25 19.85
N GLY A 557 60.36 9.09 21.17
CA GLY A 557 59.74 10.07 22.12
C GLY A 557 58.24 9.88 22.35
N VAL A 558 57.72 9.33 23.46
CA VAL A 558 57.83 9.67 24.89
C VAL A 558 57.55 11.14 25.21
N GLY A 559 56.36 11.40 25.73
CA GLY A 559 55.94 12.68 26.30
C GLY A 559 54.54 12.57 26.90
N GLY A 560 54.45 12.11 28.15
CA GLY A 560 53.22 12.10 28.93
C GLY A 560 52.83 13.51 29.41
N GLY A 561 51.54 13.72 29.67
CA GLY A 561 51.03 14.97 30.21
C GLY A 561 49.52 14.93 30.41
N PHE A 562 49.11 14.55 31.62
CA PHE A 562 47.74 14.59 32.12
C PHE A 562 47.18 16.04 32.22
N VAL A 563 45.84 16.15 32.19
CA VAL A 563 44.96 16.76 33.23
C VAL A 563 43.81 17.62 32.66
N LYS A 564 42.61 17.06 32.88
CA LYS A 564 41.32 17.61 33.35
C LYS A 564 40.64 18.84 32.70
N ILE A 565 39.44 18.49 32.25
CA ILE A 565 38.15 19.21 32.19
C ILE A 565 37.77 19.81 33.57
N PRO A 566 37.04 20.94 33.57
CA PRO A 566 35.66 20.95 34.06
C PRO A 566 34.63 21.28 32.96
#